data_AF-A0A250JV99-F1
#
_entry.id   AF-A0A250JV99-F1
#
_cell.length_a   1.000
_cell.length_b   1.000
_cell.length_c   1.000
_cell.angle_alpha   90.00
_cell.angle_beta   90.00
_cell.angle_gamma   90.00
#
_symmetry.space_group_name_H-M   'P 1'
#
loop_
_entity.id
_entity.type
_entity.pdbx_description
1 polymer ?
#
loop_
_entity_poly.entity_id
_entity_poly.type
_entity_poly.pdbx_seq_one_letter_code
_entity_poly.pdbx_strand_id
1 'polypeptide(L)'
;MGIADDLKKQALNVSGKAMEKLMADDRRAMAIANAIGKAQRGKQALDRGQEELLKALNFAPRSEFKAVGKQLSGLKRRLRELDEKLGAL
;
A
#
# COMPACT_ATOMS: atom_id res chain seq x y z
N MET A 1 6.05 4.69 -28.19
CA MET A 1 4.59 4.60 -28.34
C MET A 1 4.28 3.24 -28.95
N GLY A 2 4.00 2.26 -28.10
CA GLY A 2 3.79 0.87 -28.54
C GLY A 2 2.33 0.45 -28.41
N ILE A 3 1.96 -0.64 -29.08
CA ILE A 3 0.63 -1.27 -29.03
C ILE A 3 0.21 -1.57 -27.58
N ALA A 4 1.17 -1.90 -26.70
CA ALA A 4 0.95 -2.11 -25.27
C ALA A 4 0.50 -0.83 -24.52
N ASP A 5 1.02 0.34 -24.89
CA ASP A 5 0.63 1.62 -24.30
C ASP A 5 -0.79 1.99 -24.71
N ASP A 6 -1.17 1.71 -25.96
CA ASP A 6 -2.50 1.99 -26.49
C ASP A 6 -3.56 1.02 -25.95
N LEU A 7 -3.23 -0.27 -25.80
CA LEU A 7 -4.07 -1.24 -25.09
C LEU A 7 -4.29 -0.85 -23.64
N LYS A 8 -3.24 -0.39 -22.96
CA LYS A 8 -3.33 0.09 -21.56
C LYS A 8 -4.21 1.34 -21.47
N LYS A 9 -4.07 2.29 -22.40
CA LYS A 9 -4.92 3.48 -22.48
C LYS A 9 -6.38 3.12 -22.76
N GLN A 10 -6.65 2.19 -23.68
CA GLN A 10 -8.00 1.73 -23.96
C GLN A 10 -8.62 1.00 -22.78
N ALA A 11 -7.87 0.11 -22.12
CA ALA A 11 -8.32 -0.57 -20.91
C ALA A 11 -8.64 0.42 -19.79
N LEU A 12 -7.78 1.43 -19.57
CA LEU A 12 -8.00 2.49 -18.58
C LEU A 12 -9.22 3.36 -18.92
N ASN A 13 -9.43 3.69 -20.20
CA ASN A 13 -10.59 4.45 -20.64
C ASN A 13 -11.89 3.66 -20.49
N VAL A 14 -11.88 2.35 -20.77
CA VAL A 14 -13.04 1.48 -20.59
C VAL A 14 -13.34 1.28 -19.10
N SER A 15 -12.31 1.05 -18.27
CA SER A 15 -12.49 0.95 -16.81
C SER A 15 -12.96 2.27 -16.20
N GLY A 16 -12.48 3.41 -16.69
CA GLY A 16 -12.88 4.74 -16.25
C GLY A 16 -14.35 5.02 -16.55
N LYS A 17 -14.79 4.79 -17.80
CA LYS A 17 -16.20 4.96 -18.20
C LYS A 17 -17.15 3.99 -17.49
N ALA A 18 -16.70 2.76 -17.25
CA ALA A 18 -17.48 1.78 -16.48
C ALA A 18 -17.63 2.21 -15.02
N MET A 19 -16.56 2.75 -14.42
CA MET A 19 -16.58 3.26 -13.06
C MET A 19 -17.43 4.52 -12.94
N GLU A 20 -17.38 5.42 -13.92
CA GLU A 20 -18.19 6.63 -14.01
C GLU A 20 -19.69 6.29 -14.14
N LYS A 21 -20.05 5.33 -14.99
CA LYS A 21 -21.43 4.84 -15.14
C LYS A 21 -21.94 4.08 -13.90
N LEU A 22 -21.06 3.40 -13.18
CA LEU A 22 -21.37 2.73 -11.92
C LEU A 22 -21.55 3.72 -10.77
N MET A 23 -20.79 4.82 -10.78
CA MET A 23 -20.86 5.90 -9.80
C MET A 23 -22.02 6.87 -10.06
N ALA A 24 -22.51 6.97 -11.30
CA ALA A 24 -23.68 7.76 -11.67
C ALA A 24 -25.01 7.23 -11.07
N ASP A 25 -25.03 6.01 -10.53
CA ASP A 25 -26.09 5.50 -9.66
C ASP A 25 -25.62 5.62 -8.20
N ASP A 26 -25.83 6.80 -7.61
CA ASP A 26 -25.35 7.16 -6.27
C ASP A 26 -25.69 6.11 -5.19
N ARG A 27 -26.82 5.41 -5.35
CA ARG A 27 -27.26 4.36 -4.41
C ARG A 27 -26.43 3.09 -4.56
N ARG A 28 -26.15 2.65 -5.79
CA ARG A 28 -25.29 1.48 -6.04
C ARG A 28 -23.83 1.77 -5.71
N ALA A 29 -23.36 2.98 -6.03
CA ALA A 29 -22.04 3.47 -5.69
C ALA A 29 -21.78 3.42 -4.18
N MET A 30 -22.72 3.95 -3.38
CA MET A 30 -22.64 3.90 -1.92
C MET A 30 -22.72 2.48 -1.37
N ALA A 31 -23.55 1.60 -1.93
CA ALA A 31 -23.65 0.20 -1.50
C ALA A 31 -22.32 -0.55 -1.71
N ILE A 32 -21.68 -0.35 -2.87
CA ILE A 32 -20.38 -0.96 -3.20
C ILE A 32 -19.27 -0.37 -2.32
N ALA A 33 -19.23 0.95 -2.15
CA ALA A 33 -18.27 1.61 -1.27
C ALA A 33 -18.40 1.10 0.18
N ASN A 34 -19.63 0.91 0.67
CA ASN A 34 -19.88 0.35 2.00
C ASN A 34 -19.45 -1.12 2.11
N ALA A 35 -19.68 -1.94 1.08
CA ALA A 35 -19.25 -3.34 1.05
C ALA A 35 -17.72 -3.45 1.03
N ILE A 36 -17.05 -2.67 0.19
CA ILE A 36 -15.59 -2.58 0.13
C ILE A 36 -15.04 -2.08 1.47
N GLY A 37 -15.63 -1.04 2.05
CA GLY A 37 -15.22 -0.49 3.34
C GLY A 37 -15.37 -1.51 4.47
N LYS A 38 -16.45 -2.30 4.49
CA LYS A 38 -16.63 -3.41 5.45
C LYS A 38 -15.58 -4.50 5.26
N ALA A 39 -15.32 -4.92 4.03
CA ALA A 39 -14.32 -5.93 3.73
C ALA A 39 -12.90 -5.46 4.11
N GLN A 40 -12.57 -4.19 3.82
CA GLN A 40 -11.29 -3.59 4.21
C GLN A 40 -11.13 -3.53 5.73
N ARG A 41 -12.17 -3.11 6.46
CA ARG A 41 -12.15 -3.10 7.93
C ARG A 41 -12.02 -4.50 8.51
N GLY A 42 -12.72 -5.49 7.94
CA GLY A 42 -12.60 -6.89 8.33
C GLY A 42 -11.19 -7.43 8.13
N LYS A 43 -10.59 -7.15 6.97
CA LYS A 43 -9.19 -7.50 6.69
C LYS A 43 -8.24 -6.85 7.69
N GLN A 44 -8.39 -5.56 7.96
CA GLN A 44 -7.54 -4.86 8.94
C GLN A 44 -7.67 -5.45 10.34
N ALA A 45 -8.87 -5.85 10.77
CA ALA A 45 -9.08 -6.48 12.06
C ALA A 45 -8.40 -7.85 12.14
N LEU A 46 -8.50 -8.66 11.09
CA LEU A 46 -7.82 -9.96 10.99
C LEU A 46 -6.30 -9.80 10.99
N ASP A 47 -5.77 -8.87 10.18
CA ASP A 47 -4.33 -8.60 10.10
C ASP A 47 -3.79 -8.17 11.48
N ARG A 48 -4.52 -7.33 12.22
CA ARG A 48 -4.15 -6.94 13.60
C ARG A 48 -4.16 -8.12 14.57
N GLY A 49 -5.22 -8.93 14.54
CA GLY A 49 -5.31 -10.12 15.39
C GLY A 49 -4.19 -11.12 15.10
N GLN A 50 -3.81 -11.29 13.84
CA GLN A 50 -2.68 -12.13 13.46
C GLN A 50 -1.35 -11.58 14.01
N GLU A 51 -1.12 -10.26 13.90
CA GLU A 51 0.09 -9.65 14.47
C GLU A 51 0.14 -9.78 16.00
N GLU A 52 -1.00 -9.59 16.68
CA GLU A 52 -1.10 -9.77 18.14
C GLU A 52 -0.83 -11.21 18.56
N LEU A 53 -1.37 -12.20 17.84
CA LEU A 53 -1.10 -13.62 18.08
C LEU A 53 0.37 -13.97 17.87
N LEU A 54 0.98 -13.49 16.79
CA LEU A 54 2.41 -13.72 16.54
C LEU A 54 3.25 -13.17 17.69
N LYS A 55 2.98 -11.94 18.12
CA LYS A 55 3.66 -11.33 19.27
C LYS A 55 3.44 -12.11 20.57
N ALA A 56 2.20 -12.53 20.86
CA ALA A 56 1.88 -13.31 22.04
C ALA A 56 2.59 -14.67 22.07
N LEU A 57 2.83 -15.25 20.89
CA LEU A 57 3.59 -16.48 20.70
C LEU A 57 5.12 -16.24 20.57
N ASN A 58 5.59 -15.02 20.84
CA ASN A 58 7.00 -14.60 20.72
C ASN A 58 7.58 -14.73 19.30
N PHE A 59 6.74 -14.69 18.26
CA PHE A 59 7.17 -14.58 16.88
C PHE A 59 7.17 -13.12 16.41
N ALA A 60 8.20 -12.75 15.65
CA ALA A 60 8.29 -11.42 15.06
C ALA A 60 7.33 -11.28 13.86
N PRO A 61 6.36 -10.36 13.89
CA PRO A 61 5.48 -10.12 12.75
C PRO A 61 6.19 -9.35 11.64
N ARG A 62 5.63 -9.42 10.42
CA ARG A 62 6.16 -8.72 9.23
C ARG A 62 6.32 -7.20 9.44
N SER A 63 5.46 -6.59 10.24
CA SER A 63 5.51 -5.17 10.57
C SER A 63 6.80 -4.77 11.29
N GLU A 64 7.36 -5.63 12.13
CA GLU A 64 8.63 -5.39 12.84
C GLU A 64 9.83 -5.45 11.90
N PHE A 65 9.88 -6.44 11.00
CA PHE A 65 10.92 -6.50 9.96
C PHE A 65 10.90 -5.25 9.07
N LYS A 66 9.71 -4.74 8.74
CA LYS A 66 9.55 -3.49 7.99
C LYS A 66 10.06 -2.27 8.77
N ALA A 67 9.80 -2.21 10.07
CA ALA A 67 10.26 -1.13 10.94
C ALA A 67 11.80 -1.10 11.03
N VAL A 68 12.42 -2.27 11.26
CA VAL A 68 13.88 -2.41 11.28
C VAL A 68 14.49 -2.02 9.93
N GLY A 69 13.90 -2.47 8.81
CA GLY A 69 14.37 -2.09 7.47
C GLY A 69 14.34 -0.58 7.22
N LYS A 70 13.34 0.13 7.75
CA LYS A 70 13.24 1.60 7.66
C LYS A 70 14.34 2.28 8.48
N GLN A 71 14.59 1.78 9.70
CA GLN A 71 15.66 2.31 10.56
C GLN A 71 17.05 2.10 9.92
N LEU A 72 17.32 0.92 9.39
CA LEU A 72 18.56 0.61 8.68
C LEU A 72 18.76 1.50 7.45
N SER A 73 17.69 1.72 6.68
CA SER A 73 17.74 2.63 5.52
C SER A 73 18.07 4.06 5.93
N GLY A 74 17.48 4.54 7.04
CA GLY A 74 17.79 5.85 7.61
C GLY A 74 19.23 5.95 8.10
N LEU A 75 19.74 4.91 8.76
CA LEU A 75 21.13 4.84 9.21
C LEU A 75 22.11 4.88 8.03
N LYS A 76 21.85 4.10 6.98
CA LYS A 76 22.66 4.11 5.75
C LYS A 76 22.74 5.51 5.13
N ARG A 77 21.62 6.24 5.12
CA ARG A 77 21.60 7.63 4.60
C ARG A 77 22.48 8.55 5.44
N ARG A 78 22.37 8.48 6.77
CA ARG A 78 23.21 9.28 7.68
C ARG A 78 24.69 8.97 7.56
N LEU A 79 25.04 7.69 7.40
CA LEU A 79 26.43 7.29 7.17
C LEU A 79 26.98 7.90 5.88
N ARG A 80 26.19 7.90 4.80
CA ARG A 80 26.57 8.58 3.55
C ARG A 80 26.75 10.08 3.73
N GLU A 81 25.82 10.75 4.42
CA GLU A 81 25.93 12.19 4.72
C GLU A 81 27.18 12.52 5.55
N LEU A 82 27.60 11.63 6.46
CA LEU A 82 28.84 11.79 7.23
C LEU A 82 30.10 11.56 6.40
N ASP A 83 30.10 10.53 5.56
CA ASP A 83 31.20 10.22 4.64
C ASP A 83 31.45 11.39 3.66
N GLU A 84 30.39 11.96 3.10
CA GLU A 84 30.45 13.14 2.23
C GLU A 84 31.04 14.36 2.97
N LYS A 85 30.68 14.57 4.24
CA LYS A 85 31.23 15.67 5.05
C LYS A 85 32.70 15.47 5.40
N LEU A 86 33.11 14.23 5.66
CA LEU A 86 34.50 13.90 5.96
C LEU A 86 35.38 13.99 4.72
N GLY A 87 34.89 13.59 3.54
CA GLY A 87 35.62 13.73 2.28
C GLY A 87 35.70 15.16 1.74
N ALA A 88 34.87 16.08 2.27
CA ALA A 88 34.90 17.51 1.93
C ALA A 88 35.82 18.35 2.84
N LEU A 89 36.41 17.73 3.87
CA LEU A 89 37.45 18.29 4.75
C LEU A 89 38.84 17.98 4.19
#